data_AF-A0A432F990-F1
#
_entry.id   AF-A0A432F990-F1
#
_cell.length_a   1.000
_cell.length_b   1.000
_cell.length_c   1.000
_cell.angle_alpha   90.00
_cell.angle_beta   90.00
_cell.angle_gamma   90.00
#
_symmetry.space_group_name_H-M   'P 1'
#
loop_
_entity.id
_entity.type
_entity.pdbx_description
1 polymer ?
#
loop_
_entity_poly.entity_id
_entity_poly.type
_entity_poly.pdbx_seq_one_letter_code
_entity_poly.pdbx_strand_id
1 'polypeptide(L)' 'MTKDQIVRKNHEFQKILKGKNVSSDTLVLYLRPNKKTLRVGISVPKKFLGAVGRNKQRRHVREILTKLEI' A
#
# COMPACT_ATOMS: atom_id res chain seq x y z
N MET A 1 4.66 -11.68 -3.11
CA MET A 1 3.30 -11.16 -3.45
C MET A 1 2.84 -11.58 -4.84
N THR A 2 1.72 -12.29 -4.92
CA THR A 2 1.02 -12.65 -6.16
C THR A 2 0.16 -11.48 -6.68
N LYS A 3 -0.41 -11.60 -7.89
CA LYS A 3 -1.25 -10.56 -8.48
C LYS A 3 -2.52 -10.29 -7.64
N ASP A 4 -3.06 -11.30 -6.98
CA ASP A 4 -4.32 -11.22 -6.21
C ASP A 4 -4.15 -10.53 -4.86
N GLN A 5 -2.96 -10.62 -4.27
CA GLN A 5 -2.56 -9.91 -3.04
C GLN A 5 -2.37 -8.39 -3.28
N ILE A 6 -2.43 -7.89 -4.52
CA ILE A 6 -2.17 -6.48 -4.82
C ILE A 6 -3.48 -5.74 -5.07
N VAL A 7 -3.69 -4.64 -4.35
CA VAL A 7 -4.76 -3.68 -4.64
C VAL A 7 -4.34 -2.78 -5.79
N ARG A 8 -5.15 -2.72 -6.85
CA ARG A 8 -4.83 -1.94 -8.07
C ARG A 8 -5.89 -0.94 -8.47
N LYS A 9 -7.17 -1.28 -8.25
CA LYS A 9 -8.28 -0.48 -8.76
C LYS A 9 -8.50 0.72 -7.84
N ASN A 10 -8.66 1.91 -8.41
CA ASN A 10 -8.85 3.14 -7.63
C ASN A 10 -10.06 3.03 -6.66
N HIS A 11 -11.17 2.44 -7.09
CA HIS A 11 -12.33 2.26 -6.23
C HIS A 11 -12.05 1.39 -4.98
N GLU A 12 -11.08 0.47 -5.05
CA GLU A 12 -10.67 -0.32 -3.89
C GLU A 12 -9.86 0.55 -2.92
N PHE A 13 -8.94 1.36 -3.44
CA PHE A 13 -8.22 2.35 -2.63
C PHE A 13 -9.19 3.31 -1.93
N GLN A 14 -10.16 3.88 -2.66
CA GLN A 14 -11.17 4.77 -2.06
C GLN A 14 -11.98 4.08 -0.95
N LYS A 15 -12.31 2.80 -1.10
CA LYS A 15 -12.98 2.01 -0.06
C LYS A 15 -12.10 1.77 1.17
N ILE A 16 -10.80 1.60 0.99
CA ILE A 16 -9.84 1.37 2.09
C ILE A 16 -9.54 2.69 2.83
N LEU A 17 -9.40 3.80 2.09
CA LEU A 17 -9.13 5.13 2.65
C LEU A 17 -10.24 5.62 3.59
N LYS A 18 -11.48 5.21 3.37
CA LYS A 18 -12.63 5.48 4.26
C LYS A 18 -12.65 4.63 5.54
N GLY A 19 -11.70 3.70 5.68
CA GLY A 19 -11.61 2.78 6.81
C GLY A 19 -10.83 3.35 8.00
N LYS A 20 -10.41 2.45 8.88
CA LYS A 20 -9.53 2.82 10.00
C LYS A 20 -8.15 3.16 9.46
N ASN A 21 -7.47 4.08 10.11
CA ASN A 21 -6.08 4.40 9.80
C ASN A 21 -5.23 4.43 11.06
N VAL A 22 -3.94 4.18 10.89
CA VAL A 22 -2.89 4.35 11.89
C VAL A 22 -1.79 5.14 11.21
N SER A 23 -1.41 6.27 11.80
CA SER A 23 -0.39 7.17 11.25
C SER A 23 0.86 7.22 12.12
N SER A 24 1.99 7.37 11.44
CA SER A 24 3.30 7.75 11.96
C SER A 24 3.85 8.88 11.08
N ASP A 25 4.92 9.53 11.50
CA ASP A 25 5.52 10.68 10.81
C ASP A 25 5.93 10.38 9.36
N THR A 26 6.24 9.12 9.06
CA THR A 26 6.74 8.68 7.75
C THR A 26 5.79 7.77 6.97
N LEU A 27 4.75 7.26 7.62
CA LEU A 27 3.87 6.23 7.06
C LEU A 27 2.46 6.34 7.61
N VAL A 28 1.48 6.18 6.72
CA VAL A 28 0.07 6.02 7.10
C VAL A 28 -0.44 4.68 6.59
N LEU A 29 -0.94 3.85 7.49
CA LEU A 29 -1.57 2.57 7.20
C LEU A 29 -3.08 2.73 7.20
N TYR A 30 -3.72 2.37 6.08
CA TYR A 30 -5.17 2.31 5.99
C TYR A 30 -5.61 0.84 6.02
N LEU A 31 -6.55 0.54 6.92
CA LEU A 31 -6.96 -0.81 7.26
C LEU A 31 -8.46 -0.96 7.02
N ARG A 32 -8.82 -2.05 6.33
CA ARG A 32 -10.21 -2.45 6.12
C ARG A 32 -10.32 -3.97 6.27
N PRO A 33 -11.28 -4.48 7.06
CA PRO A 33 -11.52 -5.92 7.16
C PRO A 33 -11.77 -6.53 5.78
N ASN A 34 -11.08 -7.63 5.48
CA ASN A 34 -11.27 -8.43 4.28
C ASN A 34 -11.53 -9.87 4.70
N LYS A 35 -12.52 -10.53 4.08
CA LYS A 35 -12.88 -11.93 4.35
C LYS A 35 -12.04 -12.94 3.54
N LYS A 36 -11.19 -12.44 2.65
CA LYS A 36 -10.33 -13.22 1.76
C LYS A 36 -8.87 -13.14 2.21
N THR A 37 -7.95 -13.44 1.31
CA THR A 37 -6.51 -13.23 1.49
C THR A 37 -6.17 -11.77 1.80
N LEU A 38 -5.03 -11.58 2.46
CA LEU A 38 -4.46 -10.26 2.70
C LEU A 38 -4.14 -9.57 1.37
N ARG A 39 -4.58 -8.32 1.22
CA ARG A 39 -4.37 -7.52 0.02
C ARG A 39 -3.77 -6.18 0.40
N VAL A 40 -2.71 -5.78 -0.30
CA VAL A 40 -1.95 -4.56 0.00
C VAL A 40 -1.85 -3.65 -1.22
N GLY A 41 -2.01 -2.35 -0.99
CA GLY A 41 -1.81 -1.30 -1.98
C GLY A 41 -0.78 -0.30 -1.47
N ILE A 42 0.14 0.14 -2.34
CA ILE A 42 1.15 1.14 -1.99
C ILE A 42 0.87 2.42 -2.77
N SER A 43 0.58 3.49 -2.05
CA SER A 43 0.42 4.84 -2.59
C SER A 43 1.60 5.72 -2.16
N VAL A 44 2.16 6.49 -3.08
CA VAL A 44 3.20 7.48 -2.80
C VAL A 44 2.76 8.81 -3.42
N PRO A 45 2.60 9.88 -2.62
CA PRO A 45 2.10 11.15 -3.12
C PRO A 45 3.05 11.77 -4.15
N LYS A 46 2.50 12.48 -5.14
CA LYS A 46 3.28 13.15 -6.20
C LYS A 46 4.28 14.16 -5.62
N LYS A 47 3.90 14.84 -4.53
CA LYS A 47 4.73 15.85 -3.85
C LYS A 47 5.95 15.27 -3.12
N PHE A 48 6.00 13.96 -2.89
CA PHE A 48 7.05 13.34 -2.09
C PHE A 48 8.41 13.33 -2.80
N LEU A 49 8.45 12.88 -4.06
CA LEU A 49 9.67 12.74 -4.86
C LEU A 49 9.34 12.77 -6.36
N GLY A 50 10.37 12.92 -7.20
CA GLY A 50 10.29 12.65 -8.65
C GLY A 50 9.92 11.19 -8.97
N ALA A 51 9.65 10.89 -10.24
CA ALA A 51 9.19 9.57 -10.68
C ALA A 51 10.11 8.41 -10.22
N VAL A 52 11.43 8.57 -10.36
CA VAL A 52 12.42 7.57 -9.96
C VAL A 52 12.40 7.33 -8.45
N GLY A 53 12.36 8.39 -7.66
CA GLY A 53 12.30 8.31 -6.19
C GLY A 53 11.04 7.60 -5.70
N ARG A 54 9.86 7.95 -6.25
CA ARG A 54 8.60 7.26 -5.93
C ARG A 54 8.66 5.77 -6.27
N ASN A 55 9.24 5.41 -7.42
CA ASN A 55 9.39 4.02 -7.84
C ASN A 55 10.36 3.25 -6.94
N LYS A 56 11.46 3.88 -6.50
CA LYS A 56 12.40 3.29 -5.54
C LYS A 56 11.70 2.96 -4.22
N GLN A 57 10.96 3.90 -3.65
CA GLN A 57 10.24 3.68 -2.40
C GLN A 57 9.14 2.61 -2.52
N ARG A 58 8.36 2.63 -3.61
CA ARG A 58 7.36 1.56 -3.86
C ARG A 58 8.01 0.18 -3.98
N ARG A 59 9.24 0.07 -4.52
CA ARG A 59 10.00 -1.18 -4.58
C ARG A 59 10.48 -1.62 -3.20
N HIS A 60 11.07 -0.73 -2.40
CA HIS A 60 11.52 -1.04 -1.04
C HIS A 60 10.37 -1.56 -0.16
N VAL A 61 9.24 -0.84 -0.14
CA VAL A 61 8.07 -1.25 0.65
C VAL A 61 7.55 -2.62 0.19
N ARG A 62 7.53 -2.87 -1.13
CA ARG A 62 7.11 -4.17 -1.68
C ARG A 62 8.07 -5.31 -1.29
N GLU A 63 9.37 -5.04 -1.25
CA GLU A 63 10.37 -6.01 -0.85
C GLU A 63 10.20 -6.38 0.63
N ILE A 64 10.03 -5.39 1.50
CA ILE A 64 9.75 -5.60 2.93
C ILE A 64 8.50 -6.46 3.12
N LEU A 65 7.40 -6.13 2.46
CA LEU A 65 6.16 -6.92 2.54
C LEU A 65 6.35 -8.35 2.06
N THR A 66 7.16 -8.55 1.01
CA THR A 66 7.45 -9.91 0.49
C THR A 66 8.30 -10.71 1.47
N LYS A 67 9.28 -10.08 2.14
CA LYS A 67 10.11 -10.71 3.18
C LYS A 67 9.34 -11.06 4.44
N LEU A 68 8.29 -10.30 4.75
CA LEU A 68 7.37 -10.58 5.87
C LEU A 68 6.33 -11.67 5.55
N GLU A 69 6.44 -12.32 4.38
CA GLU A 69 5.52 -13.39 3.92
C GLU A 69 4.04 -12.96 3.89
N ILE A 70 3.80 -11.68 3.62
CA ILE A 70 2.47 -11.07 3.48
C ILE A 70 1.86 -11.28 2.09
#